data_AF-A0A964Q4P6-F1
#
_entry.id   AF-A0A964Q4P6-F1
#
_cell.length_a   1.000
_cell.length_b   1.000
_cell.length_c   1.000
_cell.angle_alpha   90.00
_cell.angle_beta   90.00
_cell.angle_gamma   90.00
#
_symmetry.space_group_name_H-M   'P 1'
#
loop_
_entity.id
_entity.type
_entity.pdbx_description
1 polymer ?
#
loop_
_entity_poly.entity_id
_entity_poly.type
_entity_poly.pdbx_seq_one_letter_code
_entity_poly.pdbx_strand_id
1 'polypeptide(L)'
;MSYTLTGIYWLTGEEIESREEIRPLREFAWKNPLSNPVACQFYTRFDSQRFGDELRDNGFSFSDISTGNVNAVTLGLTWFPNRFTTLWLSWFHGMYGNEVKTGDRTTDRYDLYSARMQISY
;
A
#
# COMPACT_ATOMS: atom_id res chain seq x y z
N MET A 1 -19.29 7.52 -1.43
CA MET A 1 -18.67 7.15 -2.73
C MET A 1 -17.18 6.97 -2.49
N SER A 2 -16.57 5.93 -3.07
CA SER A 2 -15.15 5.64 -2.94
C SER A 2 -14.51 5.43 -4.30
N TYR A 3 -13.23 5.75 -4.41
CA TYR A 3 -12.42 5.42 -5.59
C TYR A 3 -10.98 5.10 -5.17
N THR A 4 -10.33 4.26 -5.97
CA THR A 4 -8.95 3.85 -5.78
C THR A 4 -8.22 3.97 -7.11
N LEU A 5 -7.03 4.58 -7.08
CA LEU A 5 -6.11 4.63 -8.20
C LEU A 5 -4.82 3.89 -7.80
N THR A 6 -4.41 2.91 -8.60
CA THR A 6 -3.18 2.15 -8.36
C THR A 6 -2.24 2.29 -9.54
N GLY A 7 -0.98 2.63 -9.27
CA GLY A 7 0.11 2.65 -10.22
C GLY A 7 1.15 1.61 -9.83
N ILE A 8 1.68 0.88 -10.82
CA ILE A 8 2.70 -0.15 -10.62
C ILE A 8 3.77 0.05 -11.68
N TYR A 9 5.03 -0.06 -11.28
CA TYR A 9 6.17 0.04 -12.19
C TYR A 9 7.27 -0.96 -11.81
N TRP A 10 7.76 -1.71 -12.80
CA TRP A 10 8.88 -2.63 -12.63
C TRP A 10 10.20 -1.88 -12.81
N LEU A 11 10.95 -1.76 -11.71
CA LEU A 11 12.22 -1.02 -11.68
C LEU A 11 13.33 -1.74 -12.45
N THR A 12 13.18 -3.05 -12.64
CA THR A 12 14.18 -3.97 -13.17
C THR A 12 13.85 -4.48 -14.57
N GLY A 13 12.77 -3.96 -15.16
CA GLY A 13 12.40 -4.17 -16.56
C GLY A 13 11.56 -5.41 -16.83
N GLU A 14 11.03 -6.06 -15.80
CA GLU A 14 10.08 -7.16 -15.96
C GLU A 14 8.78 -6.67 -16.60
N GLU A 15 8.26 -7.46 -17.54
CA GLU A 15 6.94 -7.27 -18.11
C GLU A 15 5.99 -8.33 -17.54
N ILE A 16 4.76 -7.92 -17.21
CA ILE A 16 3.75 -8.85 -16.70
C ILE A 16 3.16 -9.58 -17.91
N GLU A 17 3.65 -10.77 -18.21
CA GLU A 17 3.05 -11.64 -19.22
C GLU A 17 1.75 -12.28 -18.71
N SER A 18 1.62 -12.48 -17.40
CA SER A 18 0.47 -13.11 -16.75
C SER A 18 0.33 -12.64 -15.29
N ARG A 19 -0.90 -12.61 -14.77
CA ARG A 19 -1.18 -12.32 -13.34
C ARG A 19 -0.91 -13.52 -12.42
N GLU A 20 -0.67 -14.70 -12.98
CA GLU A 20 -0.60 -15.96 -12.23
C GLU A 20 0.79 -16.24 -11.66
N GLU A 21 1.85 -15.85 -12.37
CA GLU A 21 3.21 -16.15 -11.96
C GLU A 21 4.16 -15.03 -12.41
N ILE A 22 4.86 -14.43 -11.44
CA ILE A 22 5.94 -13.50 -11.71
C ILE A 22 7.23 -14.32 -11.71
N ARG A 23 7.82 -14.51 -12.88
CA ARG A 23 9.13 -15.14 -13.05
C ARG A 23 10.17 -14.04 -13.26
N PRO A 24 11.08 -13.81 -12.29
CA PRO A 24 12.13 -12.83 -12.49
C PRO A 24 13.00 -13.17 -13.71
N LEU A 25 13.42 -12.15 -14.46
CA LEU A 25 14.27 -12.33 -15.66
C LEU A 25 15.65 -12.93 -15.31
N ARG A 26 16.08 -12.79 -14.06
CA ARG A 26 17.37 -13.26 -13.55
C ARG A 26 17.20 -13.79 -12.13
N GLU A 27 17.96 -14.80 -11.73
CA GLU A 27 17.91 -15.30 -10.34
C GLU A 27 18.81 -14.49 -9.40
N PHE A 28 18.44 -14.41 -8.11
CA PHE A 28 19.27 -13.74 -7.10
C PHE A 28 20.63 -14.42 -6.95
N ALA A 29 21.70 -13.65 -7.10
CA ALA A 29 23.06 -14.13 -6.92
C ALA A 29 23.66 -13.59 -5.62
N TRP A 30 23.73 -14.44 -4.58
CA TRP A 30 24.32 -14.09 -3.28
C TRP A 30 25.77 -13.57 -3.36
N LYS A 31 26.53 -13.98 -4.38
CA LYS A 31 27.92 -13.56 -4.57
C LYS A 31 28.06 -12.11 -5.05
N ASN A 32 27.01 -11.51 -5.61
CA ASN A 32 27.00 -10.11 -6.03
C ASN A 32 25.57 -9.52 -6.01
N PRO A 33 25.02 -9.27 -4.81
CA PRO A 33 23.61 -8.90 -4.63
C PRO A 33 23.25 -7.55 -5.24
N LEU A 34 24.22 -6.64 -5.41
CA LEU A 34 24.01 -5.32 -6.02
C LEU A 34 24.03 -5.37 -7.55
N SER A 35 24.71 -6.35 -8.16
CA SER A 35 24.76 -6.51 -9.62
C SER A 35 23.48 -7.09 -10.21
N ASN A 36 22.65 -7.72 -9.37
CA ASN A 36 21.42 -8.35 -9.79
C ASN A 36 20.39 -8.31 -8.64
N PRO A 37 19.72 -7.17 -8.44
CA PRO A 37 18.67 -7.05 -7.45
C PRO A 37 17.43 -7.90 -7.79
N VAL A 38 17.45 -8.69 -8.87
CA VAL A 38 16.32 -9.49 -9.36
C VAL A 38 15.14 -8.59 -9.70
N ALA A 39 13.91 -9.06 -9.55
CA ALA A 39 12.71 -8.33 -9.92
C ALA A 39 12.24 -7.46 -8.74
N CYS A 40 12.17 -6.16 -8.98
CA CYS A 40 11.74 -5.14 -8.05
C CYS A 40 10.59 -4.34 -8.67
N GLN A 41 9.50 -4.23 -7.94
CA GLN A 41 8.31 -3.50 -8.34
C GLN A 41 8.05 -2.37 -7.35
N PHE A 42 7.93 -1.15 -7.84
CA PHE A 42 7.36 -0.06 -7.07
C PHE A 42 5.85 0.00 -7.30
N TYR A 43 5.09 0.19 -6.23
CA TYR A 43 3.66 0.44 -6.32
C TYR A 43 3.29 1.70 -5.55
N THR A 44 2.30 2.40 -6.09
CA THR A 44 1.63 3.51 -5.43
C THR A 44 0.14 3.30 -5.50
N ARG A 45 -0.57 3.67 -4.45
CA ARG A 45 -2.02 3.63 -4.41
C ARG A 45 -2.55 4.88 -3.74
N PHE A 46 -3.55 5.50 -4.36
CA PHE A 46 -4.35 6.54 -3.76
C PHE A 46 -5.76 5.99 -3.52
N ASP A 47 -6.23 6.08 -2.29
CA ASP A 47 -7.57 5.68 -1.89
C ASP A 47 -8.33 6.92 -1.40
N SER A 48 -9.57 7.10 -1.83
CA SER A 48 -10.45 8.14 -1.31
C SER A 48 -11.82 7.53 -0.99
N GLN A 49 -12.28 7.75 0.23
CA GLN A 49 -13.54 7.25 0.72
C GLN A 49 -14.34 8.37 1.34
N ARG A 50 -15.55 8.59 0.82
CA ARG A 50 -16.54 9.46 1.41
C ARG A 50 -17.58 8.65 2.18
N PHE A 51 -17.58 8.82 3.48
CA PHE A 51 -18.58 8.34 4.42
C PHE A 51 -19.85 9.20 4.34
N GLY A 52 -21.00 8.54 4.37
CA GLY A 52 -22.32 9.18 4.39
C GLY A 52 -22.83 9.44 5.81
N ASP A 53 -23.92 10.19 5.91
CA ASP A 53 -24.51 10.64 7.17
C ASP A 53 -24.99 9.50 8.08
N GLU A 54 -25.15 8.27 7.57
CA GLU A 54 -25.58 7.08 8.33
C GLU A 54 -24.63 6.67 9.46
N LEU A 55 -23.33 6.99 9.37
CA LEU A 55 -22.38 6.73 10.45
C LEU A 55 -22.52 7.73 11.61
N ARG A 56 -23.00 8.95 11.32
CA ARG A 56 -23.31 9.97 12.34
C ARG A 56 -24.46 9.51 13.22
N ASP A 57 -25.51 8.95 12.62
CA ASP A 57 -26.73 8.58 13.32
C ASP A 57 -26.53 7.36 14.26
N ASN A 58 -25.42 6.62 14.11
CA ASN A 58 -25.03 5.50 14.97
C ASN A 58 -23.99 5.86 16.05
N GLY A 59 -23.75 7.16 16.30
CA GLY A 59 -22.92 7.62 17.42
C GLY A 59 -21.42 7.74 17.14
N PHE A 60 -20.97 7.59 15.89
CA PHE A 60 -19.61 7.97 15.50
C PHE A 60 -19.56 9.49 15.33
N SER A 61 -19.12 10.20 16.37
CA SER A 61 -19.08 11.66 16.39
C SER A 61 -17.99 12.21 15.45
N PHE A 62 -18.37 12.56 14.23
CA PHE A 62 -17.60 13.48 13.40
C PHE A 62 -18.07 14.90 13.74
N SER A 63 -17.22 15.73 14.35
CA SER A 63 -17.58 17.13 14.57
C SER A 63 -17.54 17.87 13.24
N ASP A 64 -18.69 18.38 12.85
CA ASP A 64 -18.96 19.25 11.70
C ASP A 64 -19.09 18.64 10.29
N ILE A 65 -20.09 19.21 9.62
CA ILE A 65 -20.92 18.76 8.49
C ILE A 65 -20.18 18.59 7.14
N SER A 66 -18.85 18.73 7.08
CA SER A 66 -18.15 18.83 5.77
C SER A 66 -17.24 17.64 5.38
N THR A 67 -16.99 16.68 6.27
CA THR A 67 -15.65 16.03 6.26
C THR A 67 -15.64 14.53 6.54
N GLY A 68 -16.63 13.80 6.00
CA GLY A 68 -16.60 12.33 5.89
C GLY A 68 -15.60 11.80 4.84
N ASN A 69 -14.61 12.60 4.40
CA ASN A 69 -13.61 12.16 3.43
C ASN A 69 -12.38 11.63 4.17
N VAL A 70 -12.02 10.38 3.88
CA VAL A 70 -10.76 9.77 4.27
C VAL A 70 -9.98 9.49 3.01
N ASN A 71 -8.79 10.05 2.94
CA ASN A 71 -7.87 9.82 1.84
C ASN A 71 -6.67 9.05 2.36
N ALA A 72 -6.06 8.24 1.52
CA ALA A 72 -4.82 7.60 1.85
C ALA A 72 -3.90 7.50 0.65
N VAL A 73 -2.60 7.60 0.91
CA VAL A 73 -1.53 7.31 -0.03
C VAL A 73 -0.78 6.11 0.50
N THR A 74 -0.60 5.09 -0.33
CA THR A 74 0.28 3.96 -0.06
C THR A 74 1.43 4.00 -1.05
N LEU A 75 2.65 3.95 -0.55
CA LEU A 75 3.84 3.69 -1.37
C LEU A 75 4.42 2.36 -0.93
N GLY A 76 4.92 1.56 -1.86
CA GLY A 76 5.65 0.37 -1.48
C GLY A 76 6.54 -0.19 -2.56
N LEU A 77 7.40 -1.08 -2.10
CA LEU A 77 8.35 -1.83 -2.89
C LEU A 77 8.05 -3.31 -2.69
N THR A 78 7.94 -4.04 -3.79
CA THR A 78 7.86 -5.49 -3.80
C THR A 78 9.13 -6.04 -4.42
N TRP A 79 9.80 -6.94 -3.73
CA TRP A 79 11.01 -7.61 -4.18
C TRP A 79 10.76 -9.11 -4.31
N PHE A 80 11.15 -9.66 -5.46
CA PHE A 80 10.98 -11.06 -5.80
C PHE A 80 12.37 -11.69 -5.96
N PRO A 81 13.06 -12.10 -4.89
CA PRO A 81 14.40 -12.67 -5.01
C PRO A 81 14.44 -13.97 -5.84
N ASN A 82 13.33 -14.71 -5.90
CA ASN A 82 13.17 -15.90 -6.73
C ASN A 82 11.66 -16.13 -6.97
N ARG A 83 11.29 -17.19 -7.69
CA ARG A 83 9.88 -17.52 -7.99
C ARG A 83 9.02 -17.95 -6.79
N PHE A 84 9.64 -18.28 -5.67
CA PHE A 84 8.97 -18.82 -4.48
C PHE A 84 8.76 -17.74 -3.41
N THR A 85 9.66 -16.77 -3.35
CA THR A 85 9.70 -15.77 -2.28
C THR A 85 9.31 -14.40 -2.79
N THR A 86 8.46 -13.73 -2.02
CA THR A 86 8.11 -12.33 -2.27
C THR A 86 8.16 -11.53 -0.98
N LEU A 87 8.73 -10.33 -1.07
CA LEU A 87 8.91 -9.41 0.04
C LEU A 87 8.24 -8.08 -0.30
N TRP A 88 7.35 -7.60 0.56
CA TRP A 88 6.71 -6.29 0.43
C TRP A 88 7.15 -5.40 1.57
N LEU A 89 7.51 -4.17 1.23
CA LEU A 89 7.73 -3.07 2.16
C LEU A 89 6.81 -1.93 1.75
N SER A 90 6.03 -1.40 2.68
CA SER A 90 5.12 -0.33 2.36
C SER A 90 4.97 0.67 3.48
N TRP A 91 4.75 1.91 3.08
CA TRP A 91 4.34 3.01 3.92
C TRP A 91 2.95 3.45 3.49
N PHE A 92 2.06 3.57 4.46
CA PHE A 92 0.70 4.04 4.31
C PHE A 92 0.55 5.34 5.09
N HIS A 93 0.03 6.37 4.43
CA HIS A 93 -0.28 7.66 5.01
C HIS A 93 -1.77 7.94 4.83
N GLY A 94 -2.53 7.90 5.92
CA GLY A 94 -3.94 8.25 5.98
C GLY A 94 -4.14 9.70 6.41
N MET A 95 -5.07 10.38 5.75
CA MET A 95 -5.49 11.75 6.02
C MET A 95 -7.00 11.77 6.22
N TYR A 96 -7.43 12.24 7.38
CA TYR A 96 -8.82 12.40 7.73
C TYR A 96 -9.25 13.84 7.48
N GLY A 97 -10.44 14.02 6.91
CA GLY A 97 -10.99 15.36 6.69
C GLY A 97 -11.21 16.15 7.99
N ASN A 98 -11.50 15.44 9.08
CA ASN A 98 -11.57 15.98 10.44
C ASN A 98 -10.67 15.16 11.36
N GLU A 99 -10.31 15.78 12.48
CA GLU A 99 -9.73 15.12 13.63
C GLU A 99 -10.55 13.89 14.08
N VAL A 100 -9.89 12.74 14.17
CA VAL A 100 -10.46 11.47 14.67
C VAL A 100 -9.80 11.06 15.97
N LYS A 101 -10.57 10.46 16.88
CA LYS A 101 -10.03 9.89 18.12
C LYS A 101 -9.42 8.51 17.86
N THR A 102 -8.14 8.38 18.18
CA THR A 102 -7.40 7.11 18.20
C THR A 102 -6.87 6.88 19.61
N GLY A 103 -7.58 6.08 20.40
CA GLY A 103 -7.34 5.95 21.85
C GLY A 103 -7.62 7.29 22.56
N ASP A 104 -6.68 7.74 23.39
CA ASP A 104 -6.78 9.01 24.13
C ASP A 104 -6.31 10.23 23.33
N ARG A 105 -5.91 10.04 22.06
CA ARG A 105 -5.37 11.10 21.21
C ARG A 105 -6.34 11.44 20.09
N THR A 106 -6.38 12.72 19.74
CA THR A 106 -7.05 13.19 18.55
C THR A 106 -6.00 13.45 17.47
N THR A 107 -6.23 12.97 16.25
CA THR A 107 -5.31 13.12 15.11
C THR A 107 -6.09 13.27 13.80
N ASP A 108 -5.56 14.05 12.86
CA ASP A 108 -6.06 14.17 11.48
C ASP A 108 -5.27 13.29 10.51
N ARG A 109 -4.21 12.60 10.99
CA ARG A 109 -3.28 11.80 10.18
C ARG A 109 -2.91 10.49 10.84
N TYR A 110 -2.50 9.53 10.02
CA TYR A 110 -2.01 8.23 10.47
C TYR A 110 -0.95 7.66 9.54
N ASP A 111 0.20 7.27 10.09
CA ASP A 111 1.27 6.62 9.35
C ASP A 111 1.43 5.17 9.81
N LEU A 112 1.52 4.26 8.84
CA LEU A 112 1.77 2.84 9.08
C LEU A 112 2.88 2.34 8.16
N TYR A 113 3.85 1.67 8.74
CA TYR A 113 4.90 0.97 8.01
C TYR A 113 4.64 -0.54 8.15
N SER A 114 4.62 -1.25 7.03
CA SER A 114 4.44 -2.70 7.05
C SER A 114 5.48 -3.39 6.19
N ALA A 115 5.95 -4.53 6.69
CA ALA A 115 6.75 -5.49 5.96
C ALA A 115 5.99 -6.81 5.90
N ARG A 116 6.03 -7.49 4.75
CA ARG A 116 5.45 -8.82 4.57
C ARG A 116 6.43 -9.69 3.80
N MET A 117 6.52 -10.96 4.19
CA MET A 117 7.18 -12.01 3.42
C MET A 117 6.17 -13.10 3.10
N GLN A 118 6.19 -13.59 1.86
CA GLN A 118 5.43 -14.75 1.43
C GLN A 118 6.38 -15.77 0.82
N ILE A 119 6.12 -17.04 1.12
CA ILE A 119 6.79 -18.19 0.53
C ILE A 119 5.69 -19.05 -0.09
N SER A 120 5.77 -19.27 -1.39
CA SER A 120 4.83 -20.07 -2.18
C SER A 120 5.57 -21.33 -2.66
N TYR A 121 4.94 -22.49 -2.55
CA TYR A 121 5.52 -23.81 -2.90
C TYR A 121 4.64 -24.56 -3.88
#